data_AF-A0A8E0WKT0-F1
#
_entry.id   AF-A0A8E0WKT0-F1
#
_cell.length_a   1.000
_cell.length_b   1.000
_cell.length_c   1.000
_cell.angle_alpha   90.00
_cell.angle_beta   90.00
_cell.angle_gamma   90.00
#
_symmetry.space_group_name_H-M   'P 1'
#
loop_
_entity.id
_entity.type
_entity.pdbx_description
1 polymer ?
#
loop_
_entity_poly.entity_id
_entity_poly.type
_entity_poly.pdbx_seq_one_letter_code
_entity_poly.pdbx_strand_id
1 'polypeptide(L)' 'MILPTKFIEEEDTLLRVGIDLLSILGKERRITHLWDRAKNIPSIATYERFILGLDLLFCFGLITPV' A
#
# COMPACT_ATOMS: atom_id res chain seq x y z
N MET A 1 19.99 8.84 8.05
CA MET A 1 19.33 7.74 7.31
C MET A 1 20.24 7.34 6.16
N ILE A 2 20.77 6.13 6.18
CA ILE A 2 21.50 5.58 5.03
C ILE A 2 20.42 5.25 3.99
N LEU A 3 20.36 6.03 2.91
CA LEU A 3 19.51 5.70 1.77
C LEU A 3 19.95 4.33 1.25
N PRO A 4 19.05 3.33 1.19
CA PRO A 4 19.43 2.01 0.72
C PRO A 4 19.60 2.12 -0.80
N THR A 5 20.84 2.30 -1.26
CA THR A 5 21.26 2.01 -2.63
C THR A 5 21.34 0.50 -2.91
N LYS A 6 20.68 -0.32 -2.07
CA LYS A 6 20.40 -1.71 -2.39
C LYS A 6 19.32 -1.66 -3.46
N PHE A 7 19.59 -2.24 -4.63
CA PHE A 7 18.71 -2.31 -5.81
C PHE A 7 17.32 -2.91 -5.49
N ILE A 8 16.50 -2.20 -4.73
CA ILE A 8 15.09 -2.51 -4.55
C ILE A 8 14.43 -1.98 -5.80
N GLU A 9 13.97 -2.90 -6.65
CA GLU A 9 13.19 -2.53 -7.83
C GLU A 9 12.00 -1.68 -7.36
N GLU A 10 11.62 -0.66 -8.13
CA GLU A 10 10.52 0.23 -7.73
C GLU A 10 9.25 -0.55 -7.38
N GLU A 11 9.05 -1.68 -8.03
CA GLU A 11 7.95 -2.63 -7.82
C GLU A 11 7.90 -3.21 -6.40
N ASP A 12 9.04 -3.30 -5.73
CA ASP A 12 9.18 -3.81 -4.36
C ASP A 12 9.13 -2.73 -3.28
N THR A 13 9.02 -1.46 -3.67
CA THR A 13 9.02 -0.35 -2.71
C THR A 13 7.66 -0.21 -2.02
N LEU A 14 7.69 0.16 -0.74
CA LEU A 14 6.46 0.50 -0.01
C LEU A 14 5.74 1.73 -0.61
N LEU A 15 6.47 2.58 -1.33
CA LEU A 15 5.89 3.69 -2.09
C LEU A 15 5.00 3.19 -3.22
N ARG A 16 5.44 2.18 -4.00
CA ARG A 16 4.60 1.55 -5.03
C ARG A 16 3.33 0.96 -4.44
N VAL A 17 3.45 0.24 -3.32
CA VAL A 17 2.31 -0.31 -2.56
C VAL A 17 1.31 0.80 -2.20
N GLY A 18 1.77 1.92 -1.66
CA GLY A 18 0.92 3.06 -1.31
C GLY A 18 0.21 3.69 -2.53
N ILE A 19 0.92 3.85 -3.65
CA ILE A 19 0.36 4.38 -4.91
C ILE A 19 -0.76 3.46 -5.41
N ASP A 20 -0.50 2.15 -5.47
CA ASP A 20 -1.47 1.18 -5.98
C ASP A 20 -2.69 1.09 -5.04
N LEU A 21 -2.49 1.15 -3.72
CA LEU A 21 -3.57 1.23 -2.74
C LEU A 21 -4.45 2.48 -2.92
N LEU A 22 -3.83 3.66 -3.09
CA LEU A 22 -4.57 4.90 -3.33
C LEU A 22 -5.46 4.82 -4.57
N SER A 23 -5.00 4.13 -5.63
CA SER A 23 -5.75 3.98 -6.87
C SER A 23 -7.07 3.19 -6.71
N ILE A 24 -7.17 2.36 -5.67
CA ILE A 24 -8.34 1.53 -5.39
C ILE A 24 -9.16 2.00 -4.18
N LEU A 25 -8.56 2.75 -3.25
CA LEU A 25 -9.20 3.28 -2.03
C LEU A 25 -10.45 4.12 -2.32
N GLY A 26 -10.43 4.94 -3.38
CA GLY A 26 -11.60 5.77 -3.75
C GLY A 26 -12.82 4.97 -4.23
N LYS A 27 -12.66 3.68 -4.55
CA LYS A 27 -13.72 2.83 -5.14
C LYS A 27 -14.39 1.92 -4.11
N GLU A 28 -13.77 1.69 -2.96
CA GLU A 28 -14.24 0.69 -2.01
C GLU A 28 -14.20 1.25 -0.58
N ARG A 29 -15.33 1.14 0.13
CA ARG A 29 -15.48 1.70 1.49
C ARG A 29 -15.22 0.67 2.58
N ARG A 30 -15.22 -0.62 2.24
CA ARG A 30 -15.03 -1.71 3.22
C ARG A 30 -13.63 -2.29 3.13
N ILE A 31 -12.99 -2.41 4.29
CA ILE A 31 -11.61 -2.92 4.39
C ILE A 31 -11.46 -4.34 3.83
N THR A 32 -12.47 -5.20 4.00
CA THR A 32 -12.46 -6.58 3.50
C THR A 32 -12.46 -6.63 1.97
N HIS A 33 -13.30 -5.83 1.34
CA HIS A 33 -13.35 -5.72 -0.12
C HIS A 33 -12.09 -5.03 -0.69
N LEU A 34 -11.55 -4.05 0.04
CA LEU A 34 -10.30 -3.38 -0.34
C LEU A 34 -9.16 -4.41 -0.39
N TRP A 35 -9.07 -5.28 0.63
CA TRP A 35 -8.13 -6.39 0.67
C TRP A 35 -8.36 -7.40 -0.46
N ASP A 36 -9.61 -7.80 -0.71
CA ASP A 36 -9.95 -8.74 -1.78
C ASP A 36 -9.49 -8.28 -3.16
N ARG A 37 -9.47 -6.97 -3.38
CA ARG A 37 -8.92 -6.37 -4.60
C ARG A 37 -7.41 -6.24 -4.55
N ALA A 38 -6.87 -5.76 -3.43
CA ALA A 38 -5.45 -5.48 -3.24
C ALA A 38 -4.58 -6.74 -3.37
N LYS A 39 -5.04 -7.90 -2.89
CA LYS A 39 -4.29 -9.17 -2.97
C LYS A 39 -3.99 -9.65 -4.40
N ASN A 40 -4.70 -9.13 -5.41
CA ASN A 40 -4.45 -9.43 -6.82
C ASN A 40 -3.45 -8.46 -7.47
N ILE A 41 -3.01 -7.42 -6.75
CA ILE A 41 -2.02 -6.47 -7.23
C ILE A 41 -0.64 -6.98 -6.81
N PRO A 42 0.30 -7.25 -7.76
CA PRO A 42 1.58 -7.88 -7.45
C PRO A 42 2.42 -7.15 -6.40
N SER A 43 2.42 -5.82 -6.43
CA SER A 43 3.15 -4.99 -5.46
C SER A 43 2.63 -5.20 -4.03
N ILE A 44 1.32 -5.42 -3.86
CA ILE A 44 0.67 -5.60 -2.56
C ILE A 44 0.67 -7.07 -2.17
N ALA A 45 0.00 -7.95 -2.92
CA ALA A 45 -0.12 -9.41 -2.86
C ALA A 45 -0.26 -10.11 -1.48
N THR A 46 0.57 -9.75 -0.51
CA THR A 46 0.56 -10.22 0.88
C THR A 46 -0.18 -9.28 1.80
N TYR A 47 -0.72 -9.84 2.89
CA TYR A 47 -1.45 -9.07 3.89
C TYR A 47 -0.54 -8.08 4.64
N GLU A 48 0.73 -8.45 4.87
CA GLU A 48 1.70 -7.57 5.52
C GLU A 48 1.96 -6.31 4.72
N ARG A 49 2.22 -6.44 3.41
CA ARG A 49 2.42 -5.29 2.52
C ARG A 49 1.16 -4.42 2.43
N PHE A 50 -0.02 -5.03 2.46
CA PHE A 50 -1.28 -4.29 2.52
C PHE A 50 -1.38 -3.40 3.76
N ILE A 51 -1.13 -3.95 4.95
CA ILE A 51 -1.16 -3.18 6.20
C ILE A 51 -0.08 -2.10 6.21
N LEU A 52 1.16 -2.43 5.84
CA LEU A 52 2.25 -1.45 5.76
C LEU A 52 1.95 -0.31 4.78
N GLY A 53 1.26 -0.61 3.68
CA GLY A 53 0.81 0.39 2.73
C GLY A 53 -0.23 1.32 3.33
N LEU A 54 -1.21 0.79 4.06
CA LEU A 54 -2.19 1.62 4.79
C LEU A 54 -1.52 2.47 5.87
N ASP A 55 -0.58 1.90 6.62
CA ASP A 55 0.19 2.64 7.63
C ASP A 55 1.00 3.76 6.99
N LEU A 56 1.62 3.53 5.84
CA LEU A 56 2.31 4.56 5.08
C LEU A 56 1.36 5.69 4.65
N LEU A 57 0.18 5.34 4.12
CA LEU A 57 -0.81 6.33 3.71
C LEU A 57 -1.35 7.14 4.90
N PHE A 58 -1.53 6.49 6.05
CA PHE A 58 -1.91 7.15 7.30
C PHE A 58 -0.82 8.09 7.80
N CYS A 59 0.45 7.65 7.79
CA CYS A 59 1.60 8.48 8.16
C CYS A 59 1.73 9.72 7.28
N PHE A 60 1.36 9.63 6.00
CA PHE A 60 1.32 10.77 5.08
C PHE A 60 0.04 11.62 5.18
N GLY A 61 -0.92 11.25 6.04
CA GLY A 61 -2.19 11.96 6.20
C GLY A 61 -3.13 11.82 5.00
N LEU A 62 -2.93 10.80 4.15
CA LEU A 62 -3.74 10.55 2.96
C LEU A 62 -4.99 9.72 3.27
N ILE A 63 -4.98 8.99 4.38
CA ILE A 63 -6.15 8.31 4.94
C ILE A 63 -6.22 8.58 6.45
N THR A 64 -7.42 8.50 7.01
CA THR A 64 -7.67 8.68 8.45
C THR A 64 -8.39 7.46 9.02
N PRO A 65 -8.08 7.05 10.27
CA PRO A 65 -8.90 6.11 10.99
C PRO A 65 -10.27 6.75 11.19
N VAL A 66 -11.31 6.04 10.76
CA VAL A 66 -12.72 6.40 11.01
C VAL A 66 -13.14 5.78 12.33
#